data_AF-A0A8G1DQ86-F1
#
_entry.id   AF-A0A8G1DQ86-F1
#
_cell.length_a   1.000
_cell.length_b   1.000
_cell.length_c   1.000
_cell.angle_alpha   90.00
_cell.angle_beta   90.00
_cell.angle_gamma   90.00
#
_symmetry.space_group_name_H-M   'P 1'
#
loop_
_entity.id
_entity.type
_entity.pdbx_description
1 polymer ?
#
loop_
_entity_poly.entity_id
_entity_poly.type
_entity_poly.pdbx_seq_one_letter_code
_entity_poly.pdbx_strand_id
1 'polypeptide(L)'
;RIPKLNKDELVSDEKARHLLVLRNGNFYVFDVLDKDGNIVQTSEIQAHLKYVLSDSTAAPEFPLGYLTSEDRNTWALLRQKLLDNGNQEALHKVDSAVFCLCLDDFPVKDRIHLSHNMLHGSASNRWYDKSFSIIMTKDGTAAINFEHSWGDGVAVLRFQNEVFKDSTERPAVSLQSAPAAMDSSKAVQKLTFNLDDSLKSAVTNAKKKFDALVGSLTISTMEFKRGGKEFLKTQKLSPDAISQ
;
A
#
# COMPACT_ATOMS: atom_id res chain seq x y z
N ARG A 1 8.25 6.42 6.54
CA ARG A 1 8.59 6.47 7.98
C ARG A 1 9.55 5.34 8.30
N ILE A 2 10.69 5.61 8.92
CA ILE A 2 11.67 4.59 9.33
C ILE A 2 11.57 4.42 10.85
N PRO A 3 11.38 3.18 11.36
CA PRO A 3 11.36 2.95 12.80
C PRO A 3 12.75 3.21 13.41
N LYS A 4 12.77 3.96 14.51
CA LYS A 4 13.98 4.23 15.31
C LYS A 4 13.62 4.12 16.78
N LEU A 5 14.62 3.86 17.63
CA LEU A 5 14.39 3.84 19.07
C LEU A 5 13.90 5.22 19.54
N ASN A 6 12.84 5.21 20.35
CA ASN A 6 12.17 6.37 20.97
C ASN A 6 11.45 7.32 20.00
N LYS A 7 12.00 7.61 18.82
CA LYS A 7 11.39 8.52 17.85
C LYS A 7 11.76 8.15 16.42
N ASP A 8 10.75 7.73 15.67
CA ASP A 8 10.86 7.41 14.24
C ASP A 8 11.28 8.62 13.38
N GLU A 9 11.75 8.31 12.19
CA GLU A 9 12.26 9.29 11.23
C GLU A 9 11.40 9.32 9.96
N LEU A 10 11.19 10.51 9.40
CA LEU A 10 10.61 10.67 8.07
C LEU A 10 11.74 10.87 7.07
N VAL A 11 11.75 10.04 6.03
CA VAL A 11 12.78 10.04 4.99
C VAL A 11 12.11 10.14 3.62
N SER A 12 12.79 10.81 2.69
CA SER A 12 12.43 10.89 1.27
C SER A 12 13.68 10.70 0.42
N ASP A 13 13.51 10.11 -0.76
CA ASP A 13 14.54 10.04 -1.79
C ASP A 13 13.94 10.54 -3.10
N GLU A 14 14.23 11.80 -3.43
CA GLU A 14 13.70 12.46 -4.62
C GLU A 14 14.31 11.94 -5.93
N LYS A 15 15.38 11.13 -5.85
CA LYS A 15 16.03 10.53 -7.02
C LYS A 15 15.45 9.17 -7.38
N ALA A 16 14.59 8.61 -6.53
CA ALA A 16 13.98 7.32 -6.77
C ALA A 16 12.97 7.39 -7.92
N ARG A 17 12.97 6.35 -8.75
CA ARG A 17 12.18 6.29 -9.99
C ARG A 17 11.27 5.06 -10.08
N HIS A 18 11.37 4.16 -9.11
CA HIS A 18 10.71 2.87 -9.11
C HIS A 18 9.45 2.84 -8.26
N LEU A 19 8.50 2.01 -8.69
CA LEU A 19 7.31 1.64 -7.94
C LEU A 19 7.60 0.40 -7.10
N LEU A 20 7.07 0.36 -5.88
CA LEU A 20 6.98 -0.86 -5.09
C LEU A 20 5.60 -1.49 -5.31
N VAL A 21 5.56 -2.78 -5.65
CA VAL A 21 4.31 -3.54 -5.79
C VAL A 21 4.33 -4.72 -4.80
N LEU A 22 3.28 -4.85 -4.00
CA LEU A 22 3.04 -6.00 -3.13
C LEU A 22 1.90 -6.85 -3.70
N ARG A 23 2.16 -8.14 -3.90
CA ARG A 23 1.14 -9.12 -4.26
C ARG A 23 1.38 -10.42 -3.54
N ASN A 24 0.35 -10.95 -2.87
CA ASN A 24 0.43 -12.19 -2.10
C ASN A 24 1.60 -12.18 -1.08
N GLY A 25 1.92 -11.02 -0.53
CA GLY A 25 3.04 -10.81 0.40
C GLY A 25 4.45 -10.89 -0.20
N ASN A 26 4.56 -11.00 -1.52
CA ASN A 26 5.81 -10.86 -2.26
C ASN A 26 6.01 -9.40 -2.69
N PHE A 27 7.26 -8.97 -2.80
CA PHE A 27 7.67 -7.60 -3.08
C PHE A 27 8.30 -7.52 -4.46
N TYR A 28 7.86 -6.59 -5.29
CA TYR A 28 8.36 -6.37 -6.64
C TYR A 28 8.67 -4.89 -6.85
N VAL A 29 9.70 -4.59 -7.61
CA VAL A 29 10.02 -3.21 -8.01
C VAL A 29 10.33 -3.12 -9.49
N PHE A 30 9.92 -2.02 -10.12
CA PHE A 30 10.30 -1.65 -11.49
C PHE A 30 10.20 -0.12 -11.66
N ASP A 31 10.96 0.44 -12.59
CA ASP A 31 10.96 1.88 -12.88
C ASP A 31 9.61 2.33 -13.49
N VAL A 32 9.07 3.44 -12.99
CA VAL A 32 7.90 4.15 -13.57
C VAL A 32 8.27 5.53 -14.09
N LEU A 33 9.47 6.01 -13.78
CA LEU A 33 10.10 7.19 -14.36
C LEU A 33 11.40 6.78 -15.06
N ASP A 34 11.64 7.26 -16.27
CA ASP A 34 12.90 7.05 -16.98
C ASP A 34 14.02 7.95 -16.40
N LYS A 35 15.24 7.78 -16.90
CA LYS A 35 16.42 8.54 -16.46
C LYS A 35 16.32 10.05 -16.73
N ASP A 36 15.45 10.45 -17.64
CA ASP A 36 15.23 11.83 -18.07
C ASP A 36 14.04 12.46 -17.30
N GLY A 37 13.39 11.69 -16.42
CA GLY A 37 12.27 12.13 -15.59
C GLY A 37 10.90 11.98 -16.24
N ASN A 38 10.81 11.38 -17.43
CA ASN A 38 9.52 11.14 -18.07
C ASN A 38 8.85 9.88 -17.51
N ILE A 39 7.53 9.83 -17.58
CA ILE A 39 6.77 8.61 -17.25
C ILE A 39 7.12 7.53 -18.27
N VAL A 40 7.47 6.34 -17.77
CA VAL A 40 7.69 5.15 -18.60
C VAL A 40 6.43 4.85 -19.41
N GLN A 41 6.59 4.38 -20.65
CA GLN A 41 5.45 4.12 -21.55
C GLN A 41 4.40 3.25 -20.87
N THR A 42 3.13 3.67 -20.95
CA THR A 42 2.05 3.02 -20.19
C THR A 42 1.86 1.55 -20.57
N SER A 43 2.11 1.19 -21.84
CA SER A 43 2.08 -0.20 -22.30
C SER A 43 3.17 -1.07 -21.66
N GLU A 44 4.33 -0.50 -21.29
CA GLU A 44 5.40 -1.19 -20.56
C GLU A 44 5.02 -1.38 -19.09
N ILE A 45 4.50 -0.33 -18.43
CA ILE A 45 3.96 -0.43 -17.06
C ILE A 45 2.85 -1.50 -16.99
N GLN A 46 1.96 -1.53 -17.99
CA GLN A 46 0.92 -2.56 -18.12
C GLN A 46 1.53 -3.97 -18.26
N ALA A 47 2.61 -4.12 -19.03
CA ALA A 47 3.31 -5.40 -19.16
C ALA A 47 3.95 -5.86 -17.84
N HIS A 48 4.57 -4.93 -17.09
CA HIS A 48 5.17 -5.21 -15.78
C HIS A 48 4.12 -5.60 -14.74
N LEU A 49 3.01 -4.87 -14.65
CA LEU A 49 1.90 -5.22 -13.75
C LEU A 49 1.27 -6.56 -14.12
N LYS A 50 1.08 -6.84 -15.42
CA LYS A 50 0.61 -8.14 -15.90
C LYS A 50 1.57 -9.27 -15.52
N TYR A 51 2.88 -9.03 -15.61
CA TYR A 51 3.90 -9.97 -15.18
C TYR A 51 3.77 -10.29 -13.68
N VAL A 52 3.66 -9.26 -12.82
CA VAL A 52 3.45 -9.44 -11.36
C VAL A 52 2.14 -10.19 -11.06
N LEU A 53 1.05 -9.88 -11.78
CA LEU A 53 -0.23 -10.58 -11.65
C LEU A 53 -0.16 -12.04 -12.10
N SER A 54 0.71 -12.36 -13.07
CA SER A 54 0.92 -13.73 -13.55
C SER A 54 1.88 -14.56 -12.70
N ASP A 55 2.63 -13.94 -11.78
CA ASP A 55 3.54 -14.65 -10.89
C ASP A 55 2.75 -15.62 -9.98
N SER A 56 3.07 -16.91 -10.06
CA SER A 56 2.41 -17.98 -9.30
C SER A 56 3.12 -18.32 -7.99
N THR A 57 4.13 -17.54 -7.60
CA THR A 57 4.83 -17.75 -6.34
C THR A 57 3.85 -17.71 -5.17
N ALA A 58 3.92 -18.74 -4.32
CA ALA A 58 3.18 -18.80 -3.08
C ALA A 58 3.49 -17.59 -2.17
N ALA A 59 2.60 -17.34 -1.21
CA ALA A 59 2.88 -16.38 -0.16
C ALA A 59 4.12 -16.84 0.62
N PRO A 60 5.04 -15.93 0.99
CA PRO A 60 6.15 -16.29 1.85
C PRO A 60 5.66 -16.90 3.16
N GLU A 61 6.37 -17.90 3.67
CA GLU A 61 6.05 -18.51 4.98
C GLU A 61 6.14 -17.45 6.12
N PHE A 62 7.05 -16.48 5.97
CA PHE A 62 7.26 -15.37 6.89
C PHE A 62 7.11 -14.02 6.16
N PRO A 63 5.88 -13.51 5.94
CA PRO A 63 5.66 -12.25 5.24
C PRO A 63 6.17 -11.05 6.05
N LEU A 64 7.12 -10.28 5.49
CA LEU A 64 7.76 -9.16 6.21
C LEU A 64 6.80 -8.02 6.55
N GLY A 65 5.70 -7.84 5.81
CA GLY A 65 4.76 -6.74 6.04
C GLY A 65 4.21 -6.69 7.47
N TYR A 66 4.06 -7.84 8.14
CA TYR A 66 3.66 -7.91 9.56
C TYR A 66 4.58 -7.12 10.49
N LEU A 67 5.88 -7.02 10.18
CA LEU A 67 6.82 -6.30 11.03
C LEU A 67 6.51 -4.79 11.08
N THR A 68 5.91 -4.22 10.03
CA THR A 68 5.51 -2.81 10.01
C THR A 68 4.31 -2.49 10.91
N SER A 69 3.59 -3.51 11.40
CA SER A 69 2.50 -3.38 12.38
C SER A 69 2.92 -3.54 13.85
N GLU A 70 4.18 -3.84 14.12
CA GLU A 70 4.68 -3.99 15.49
C GLU A 70 4.75 -2.66 16.24
N ASP A 71 4.90 -2.78 17.56
CA ASP A 71 5.36 -1.67 18.40
C ASP A 71 6.62 -1.03 17.80
N ARG A 72 6.73 0.30 17.86
CA ARG A 72 7.74 1.05 17.09
C ARG A 72 9.17 0.78 17.57
N ASN A 73 9.38 0.61 18.87
CA ASN A 73 10.69 0.23 19.40
C ASN A 73 11.06 -1.21 19.03
N THR A 74 10.07 -2.12 19.09
CA THR A 74 10.24 -3.51 18.65
C THR A 74 10.61 -3.56 17.16
N TRP A 75 9.88 -2.82 16.32
CA TRP A 75 10.14 -2.75 14.89
C TRP A 75 11.49 -2.11 14.58
N ALA A 76 11.91 -1.07 15.31
CA ALA A 76 13.22 -0.45 15.14
C ALA A 76 14.37 -1.45 15.33
N LEU A 77 14.30 -2.28 16.38
CA LEU A 77 15.30 -3.32 16.66
C LEU A 77 15.30 -4.42 15.58
N LEU A 78 14.11 -4.86 15.15
CA LEU A 78 13.99 -5.89 14.12
C LEU A 78 14.43 -5.38 12.74
N ARG A 79 14.16 -4.12 12.41
CA ARG A 79 14.63 -3.50 11.17
C ARG A 79 16.15 -3.39 11.16
N GLN A 80 16.78 -3.07 12.30
CA GLN A 80 18.25 -3.11 12.40
C GLN A 80 18.78 -4.53 12.17
N LYS A 81 18.16 -5.56 12.76
CA LYS A 81 18.53 -6.95 12.48
C LYS A 81 18.38 -7.34 11.01
N LEU A 82 17.35 -6.86 10.32
CA LEU A 82 17.22 -7.08 8.87
C LEU A 82 18.42 -6.47 8.12
N LEU A 83 18.83 -5.25 8.47
CA LEU A 83 20.01 -4.62 7.87
C LEU A 83 21.28 -5.44 8.15
N ASP A 84 21.48 -5.85 9.39
CA ASP A 84 22.64 -6.66 9.81
C ASP A 84 22.67 -8.02 9.09
N ASN A 85 21.50 -8.55 8.72
CA ASN A 85 21.34 -9.79 7.97
C ASN A 85 21.39 -9.62 6.42
N GLY A 86 21.95 -8.51 5.94
CA GLY A 86 22.23 -8.33 4.50
C GLY A 86 21.06 -7.81 3.67
N ASN A 87 20.02 -7.22 4.29
CA ASN A 87 18.82 -6.75 3.58
C ASN A 87 18.86 -5.24 3.22
N GLN A 88 20.02 -4.60 3.25
CA GLN A 88 20.16 -3.14 3.09
C GLN A 88 19.62 -2.68 1.73
N GLU A 89 19.99 -3.33 0.63
CA GLU A 89 19.55 -2.95 -0.72
C GLU A 89 18.03 -3.14 -0.90
N ALA A 90 17.49 -4.27 -0.43
CA ALA A 90 16.07 -4.57 -0.52
C ALA A 90 15.22 -3.57 0.29
N LEU A 91 15.64 -3.27 1.54
CA LEU A 91 14.97 -2.27 2.38
C LEU A 91 15.08 -0.88 1.77
N HIS A 92 16.24 -0.50 1.23
CA HIS A 92 16.39 0.79 0.54
C HIS A 92 15.42 0.92 -0.62
N LYS A 93 15.24 -0.12 -1.44
CA LYS A 93 14.26 -0.11 -2.55
C LYS A 93 12.83 0.02 -2.06
N VAL A 94 12.47 -0.64 -0.95
CA VAL A 94 11.14 -0.50 -0.32
C VAL A 94 10.91 0.93 0.17
N ASP A 95 11.89 1.50 0.87
CA ASP A 95 11.75 2.82 1.49
C ASP A 95 11.70 3.95 0.45
N SER A 96 12.54 3.88 -0.58
CA SER A 96 12.73 4.94 -1.58
C SER A 96 11.67 4.96 -2.69
N ALA A 97 10.94 3.86 -2.93
CA ALA A 97 9.96 3.76 -4.02
C ALA A 97 8.96 4.93 -4.06
N VAL A 98 8.43 5.32 -5.22
CA VAL A 98 7.55 6.49 -5.34
C VAL A 98 6.30 6.39 -4.44
N PHE A 99 5.72 5.20 -4.36
CA PHE A 99 4.68 4.78 -3.42
C PHE A 99 4.60 3.24 -3.43
N CYS A 100 3.68 2.67 -2.65
CA CYS A 100 3.41 1.23 -2.65
C CYS A 100 2.08 0.92 -3.36
N LEU A 101 2.06 -0.03 -4.29
CA LEU A 101 0.84 -0.56 -4.91
C LEU A 101 0.58 -1.96 -4.34
N CYS A 102 -0.55 -2.16 -3.68
CA CYS A 102 -0.95 -3.46 -3.13
C CYS A 102 -2.01 -4.09 -4.03
N LEU A 103 -1.71 -5.23 -4.63
CA LEU A 103 -2.63 -5.99 -5.49
C LEU A 103 -3.22 -7.16 -4.68
N ASP A 104 -4.49 -7.04 -4.30
CA ASP A 104 -5.22 -8.05 -3.56
C ASP A 104 -5.99 -8.99 -4.52
N ASP A 105 -5.75 -10.30 -4.46
CA ASP A 105 -6.30 -11.29 -5.40
C ASP A 105 -7.69 -11.83 -5.00
N PHE A 106 -8.49 -10.99 -4.35
CA PHE A 106 -9.87 -11.29 -3.96
C PHE A 106 -10.78 -10.09 -4.24
N PRO A 107 -12.06 -10.32 -4.56
CA PRO A 107 -13.04 -9.25 -4.68
C PRO A 107 -13.52 -8.78 -3.30
N VAL A 108 -14.11 -7.58 -3.27
CA VAL A 108 -14.82 -7.06 -2.10
C VAL A 108 -16.15 -7.80 -1.94
N LYS A 109 -16.56 -8.04 -0.70
CA LYS A 109 -17.78 -8.82 -0.38
C LYS A 109 -18.95 -7.90 -0.03
N ASP A 110 -18.66 -6.94 0.86
CA ASP A 110 -19.58 -5.92 1.33
C ASP A 110 -18.76 -4.72 1.87
N ARG A 111 -19.44 -3.69 2.39
CA ARG A 111 -18.79 -2.48 2.91
C ARG A 111 -17.98 -2.70 4.18
N ILE A 112 -18.34 -3.70 4.99
CA ILE A 112 -17.60 -4.05 6.21
C ILE A 112 -16.29 -4.71 5.80
N HIS A 113 -16.34 -5.69 4.89
CA HIS A 113 -15.15 -6.31 4.30
C HIS A 113 -14.26 -5.28 3.61
N LEU A 114 -14.83 -4.34 2.85
CA LEU A 114 -14.09 -3.23 2.24
C LEU A 114 -13.35 -2.42 3.31
N SER A 115 -14.05 -1.99 4.36
CA SER A 115 -13.49 -1.16 5.42
C SER A 115 -12.35 -1.86 6.14
N HIS A 116 -12.52 -3.13 6.52
CA HIS A 116 -11.45 -3.93 7.10
C HIS A 116 -10.26 -4.09 6.15
N ASN A 117 -10.51 -4.36 4.86
CA ASN A 117 -9.44 -4.57 3.89
C ASN A 117 -8.58 -3.32 3.63
N MET A 118 -9.22 -2.15 3.54
CA MET A 118 -8.55 -0.89 3.24
C MET A 118 -7.94 -0.23 4.49
N LEU A 119 -8.49 -0.51 5.68
CA LEU A 119 -7.93 -0.02 6.94
C LEU A 119 -6.68 -0.79 7.35
N HIS A 120 -6.76 -2.12 7.37
CA HIS A 120 -5.64 -2.97 7.79
C HIS A 120 -5.37 -4.10 6.79
N GLY A 121 -6.40 -4.73 6.21
CA GLY A 121 -6.21 -5.92 5.36
C GLY A 121 -5.46 -7.03 6.07
N SER A 122 -4.82 -7.91 5.30
CA SER A 122 -3.73 -8.76 5.82
C SER A 122 -2.44 -7.96 5.76
N ALA A 123 -1.79 -7.74 6.92
CA ALA A 123 -0.50 -7.06 6.98
C ALA A 123 0.58 -7.73 6.12
N SER A 124 0.38 -8.99 5.69
CA SER A 124 1.26 -9.64 4.72
C SER A 124 1.38 -8.88 3.41
N ASN A 125 0.33 -8.20 2.95
CA ASN A 125 0.28 -7.51 1.65
C ASN A 125 0.20 -5.99 1.82
N ARG A 126 0.81 -5.45 2.88
CA ARG A 126 0.88 -4.02 3.19
C ARG A 126 2.29 -3.66 3.67
N TRP A 127 2.69 -2.41 3.44
CA TRP A 127 3.87 -1.81 4.06
C TRP A 127 3.46 -0.51 4.73
N TYR A 128 3.00 -0.58 5.98
CA TYR A 128 2.31 0.54 6.66
C TYR A 128 3.22 1.76 6.91
N ASP A 129 4.53 1.58 6.83
CA ASP A 129 5.52 2.65 6.98
C ASP A 129 5.66 3.53 5.72
N LYS A 130 5.12 3.11 4.58
CA LYS A 130 5.15 3.91 3.34
C LYS A 130 4.26 5.13 3.52
N SER A 131 4.65 6.27 2.92
CA SER A 131 3.85 7.51 2.94
C SER A 131 2.38 7.23 2.63
N PHE A 132 2.14 6.47 1.55
CA PHE A 132 0.85 5.85 1.26
C PHE A 132 1.02 4.59 0.41
N SER A 133 -0.02 3.76 0.44
CA SER A 133 -0.25 2.64 -0.45
C SER A 133 -1.55 2.85 -1.22
N ILE A 134 -1.53 2.61 -2.53
CA ILE A 134 -2.75 2.39 -3.32
C ILE A 134 -3.06 0.89 -3.23
N ILE A 135 -4.24 0.54 -2.75
CA ILE A 135 -4.70 -0.84 -2.68
C ILE A 135 -5.69 -1.03 -3.82
N MET A 136 -5.56 -2.13 -4.57
CA MET A 136 -6.49 -2.51 -5.62
C MET A 136 -6.85 -3.99 -5.47
N THR A 137 -8.14 -4.28 -5.35
CA THR A 137 -8.69 -5.64 -5.30
C THR A 137 -8.94 -6.19 -6.70
N LYS A 138 -9.17 -7.50 -6.78
CA LYS A 138 -9.38 -8.22 -8.05
C LYS A 138 -10.56 -7.69 -8.88
N ASP A 139 -11.58 -7.15 -8.22
CA ASP A 139 -12.75 -6.54 -8.86
C ASP A 139 -12.55 -5.07 -9.25
N GLY A 140 -11.34 -4.53 -9.08
CA GLY A 140 -10.99 -3.15 -9.40
C GLY A 140 -11.34 -2.14 -8.30
N THR A 141 -11.87 -2.56 -7.14
CA THR A 141 -12.08 -1.63 -6.02
C THR A 141 -10.73 -1.11 -5.54
N ALA A 142 -10.62 0.21 -5.40
CA ALA A 142 -9.37 0.86 -5.02
C ALA A 142 -9.55 1.82 -3.84
N ALA A 143 -8.50 1.94 -3.02
CA ALA A 143 -8.42 2.89 -1.91
C ALA A 143 -6.98 3.32 -1.64
N ILE A 144 -6.81 4.40 -0.87
CA ILE A 144 -5.52 4.84 -0.36
C ILE A 144 -5.46 4.54 1.15
N ASN A 145 -4.42 3.82 1.57
CA ASN A 145 -4.04 3.65 2.97
C ASN A 145 -2.77 4.46 3.20
N PHE A 146 -2.74 5.38 4.17
CA PHE A 146 -1.61 6.30 4.34
C PHE A 146 -1.11 6.35 5.79
N GLU A 147 0.20 6.54 5.93
CA GLU A 147 0.85 6.71 7.23
C GLU A 147 0.60 8.13 7.72
N HIS A 148 0.15 8.29 8.98
CA HIS A 148 -0.37 9.58 9.43
C HIS A 148 0.72 10.56 9.90
N SER A 149 1.90 10.09 10.31
CA SER A 149 2.87 10.95 11.00
C SER A 149 3.49 12.06 10.12
N TRP A 150 3.42 11.94 8.79
CA TRP A 150 4.02 12.93 7.89
C TRP A 150 3.11 14.12 7.55
N GLY A 151 1.81 14.08 7.87
CA GLY A 151 0.88 15.15 7.51
C GLY A 151 -0.53 15.00 8.07
N ASP A 152 -1.40 15.94 7.71
CA ASP A 152 -2.79 16.06 8.19
C ASP A 152 -3.83 15.44 7.22
N GLY A 153 -3.37 14.84 6.11
CA GLY A 153 -4.21 14.22 5.10
C GLY A 153 -4.72 15.14 3.99
N VAL A 154 -4.52 16.47 4.06
CA VAL A 154 -4.96 17.40 2.99
C VAL A 154 -4.25 17.10 1.67
N ALA A 155 -2.94 16.81 1.74
CA ALA A 155 -2.16 16.40 0.58
C ALA A 155 -2.67 15.08 -0.03
N VAL A 156 -3.06 14.11 0.80
CA VAL A 156 -3.62 12.82 0.36
C VAL A 156 -4.97 13.03 -0.32
N LEU A 157 -5.85 13.85 0.26
CA LEU A 157 -7.16 14.16 -0.33
C LEU A 157 -7.00 14.86 -1.69
N ARG A 158 -6.06 15.81 -1.80
CA ARG A 158 -5.78 16.45 -3.09
C ARG A 158 -5.28 15.45 -4.13
N PHE A 159 -4.32 14.61 -3.77
CA PHE A 159 -3.81 13.54 -4.62
C PHE A 159 -4.94 12.61 -5.09
N GLN A 160 -5.76 12.13 -4.17
CA GLN A 160 -6.89 11.24 -4.47
C GLN A 160 -7.87 11.87 -5.47
N ASN A 161 -8.24 13.14 -5.26
CA ASN A 161 -9.19 13.84 -6.13
C ASN A 161 -8.64 14.00 -7.56
N GLU A 162 -7.37 14.38 -7.71
CA GLU A 162 -6.75 14.55 -9.03
C GLU A 162 -6.53 13.21 -9.73
N VAL A 163 -6.07 12.17 -9.01
CA VAL A 163 -5.90 10.82 -9.58
C VAL A 163 -7.23 10.21 -9.99
N PHE A 164 -8.27 10.33 -9.16
CA PHE A 164 -9.60 9.84 -9.51
C PHE A 164 -10.14 10.52 -10.76
N LYS A 165 -10.03 11.85 -10.83
CA LYS A 165 -10.46 12.62 -12.01
C LYS A 165 -9.68 12.22 -13.26
N ASP A 166 -8.35 12.23 -13.20
CA ASP A 166 -7.50 11.96 -14.36
C ASP A 166 -7.65 10.53 -14.87
N SER A 167 -7.64 9.54 -13.97
CA SER A 167 -7.77 8.12 -14.35
C SER A 167 -9.15 7.74 -14.90
N THR A 168 -10.20 8.51 -14.60
CA THR A 168 -11.56 8.24 -15.09
C THR A 168 -11.92 9.06 -16.32
N GLU A 169 -11.48 10.32 -16.41
CA GLU A 169 -11.75 11.19 -17.56
C GLU A 169 -10.72 11.01 -18.69
N ARG A 170 -9.47 10.67 -18.36
CA ARG A 170 -8.34 10.55 -19.30
C ARG A 170 -7.51 9.28 -19.01
N PRO A 171 -8.12 8.09 -19.06
CA PRO A 171 -7.43 6.85 -18.75
C PRO A 171 -6.24 6.63 -19.70
N ALA A 172 -5.08 6.30 -19.13
CA ALA A 172 -3.85 6.05 -19.90
C ALA A 172 -3.89 4.74 -20.72
N VAL A 173 -4.77 3.81 -20.34
CA VAL A 173 -5.06 2.55 -21.06
C VAL A 173 -6.55 2.32 -21.16
N SER A 174 -7.00 1.60 -22.20
CA SER A 174 -8.35 1.08 -22.34
C SER A 174 -8.38 -0.45 -22.21
N LEU A 175 -9.58 -1.04 -22.21
CA LEU A 175 -9.74 -2.50 -22.25
C LEU A 175 -9.16 -3.14 -23.51
N GLN A 176 -8.95 -2.35 -24.58
CA GLN A 176 -8.35 -2.80 -25.84
C GLN A 176 -6.84 -2.56 -25.89
N SER A 177 -6.27 -1.83 -24.92
CA SER A 177 -4.83 -1.60 -24.85
C SER A 177 -4.09 -2.90 -24.60
N ALA A 178 -3.17 -3.22 -25.52
CA ALA A 178 -2.27 -4.35 -25.37
C ALA A 178 -1.01 -3.94 -24.59
N PRO A 179 -0.55 -4.77 -23.63
CA PRO A 179 0.77 -4.58 -23.03
C PRO A 179 1.87 -4.60 -24.09
N ALA A 180 2.96 -3.88 -23.84
CA ALA A 180 4.12 -3.91 -24.71
C ALA A 180 4.67 -5.35 -24.86
N ALA A 181 5.09 -5.71 -26.07
CA ALA A 181 5.73 -6.99 -26.34
C ALA A 181 7.19 -6.95 -25.84
N MET A 182 7.37 -7.12 -24.54
CA MET A 182 8.67 -7.04 -23.87
C MET A 182 8.86 -8.13 -22.81
N ASP A 183 10.11 -8.42 -22.50
CA ASP A 183 10.48 -9.33 -21.43
C ASP A 183 10.54 -8.59 -20.08
N SER A 184 9.42 -8.62 -19.34
CA SER A 184 9.32 -7.99 -18.02
C SER A 184 10.20 -8.64 -16.96
N SER A 185 10.70 -9.87 -17.16
CA SER A 185 11.55 -10.56 -16.16
C SER A 185 12.89 -9.87 -15.92
N LYS A 186 13.33 -9.04 -16.86
CA LYS A 186 14.56 -8.25 -16.76
C LYS A 186 14.36 -6.88 -16.10
N ALA A 187 13.13 -6.37 -16.13
CA ALA A 187 12.79 -5.04 -15.62
C ALA A 187 12.14 -5.10 -14.23
N VAL A 188 11.32 -6.13 -13.98
CA VAL A 188 10.66 -6.35 -12.71
C VAL A 188 11.56 -7.19 -11.82
N GLN A 189 12.07 -6.57 -10.76
CA GLN A 189 12.84 -7.26 -9.74
C GLN A 189 11.94 -7.70 -8.60
N LYS A 190 11.87 -9.00 -8.35
CA LYS A 190 11.34 -9.54 -7.10
C LYS A 190 12.38 -9.38 -5.98
N LEU A 191 12.01 -8.68 -4.91
CA LEU A 191 12.89 -8.51 -3.76
C LEU A 191 12.90 -9.79 -2.92
N THR A 192 14.09 -10.21 -2.50
CA THR A 192 14.30 -11.35 -1.60
C THR A 192 14.87 -10.83 -0.30
N PHE A 193 14.41 -11.40 0.82
CA PHE A 193 14.86 -11.02 2.14
C PHE A 193 15.48 -12.22 2.85
N ASN A 194 16.68 -12.01 3.40
CA ASN A 194 17.38 -12.97 4.23
C ASN A 194 16.82 -12.90 5.64
N LEU A 195 16.23 -13.99 6.13
CA LEU A 195 15.68 -14.10 7.47
C LEU A 195 16.38 -15.22 8.24
N ASP A 196 17.01 -14.87 9.35
CA ASP A 196 17.47 -15.85 10.34
C ASP A 196 16.28 -16.35 11.19
N ASP A 197 16.53 -17.31 12.08
CA ASP A 197 15.45 -17.90 12.90
C ASP A 197 14.86 -16.91 13.91
N SER A 198 15.65 -15.90 14.32
CA SER A 198 15.16 -14.81 15.18
C SER A 198 14.14 -13.93 14.44
N LEU A 199 14.43 -13.56 13.20
CA LEU A 199 13.57 -12.76 12.34
C LEU A 199 12.31 -13.53 11.94
N LYS A 200 12.43 -14.82 11.59
CA LYS A 200 11.28 -15.70 11.33
C LYS A 200 10.33 -15.74 12.52
N SER A 201 10.88 -15.98 13.72
CA SER A 201 10.11 -15.98 14.98
C SER A 201 9.46 -14.63 15.25
N ALA A 202 10.15 -13.53 14.94
CA ALA A 202 9.61 -12.18 15.09
C ALA A 202 8.42 -11.93 14.15
N VAL A 203 8.50 -12.35 12.88
CA VAL A 203 7.38 -12.28 11.93
C VAL A 203 6.18 -13.08 12.43
N THR A 204 6.40 -14.30 12.93
CA THR A 204 5.32 -15.13 13.50
C THR A 204 4.65 -14.45 14.70
N ASN A 205 5.43 -13.82 15.59
CA ASN A 205 4.90 -13.12 16.75
C ASN A 205 4.16 -11.83 16.36
N ALA A 206 4.70 -11.05 15.42
CA ALA A 206 4.04 -9.88 14.86
C ALA A 206 2.69 -10.24 14.25
N LYS A 207 2.63 -11.34 13.49
CA LYS A 207 1.37 -11.88 12.96
C LYS A 207 0.36 -12.21 14.05
N LYS A 208 0.77 -12.96 15.09
CA LYS A 208 -0.13 -13.31 16.21
C LYS A 208 -0.71 -12.07 16.90
N LYS A 209 0.11 -11.05 17.14
CA LYS A 209 -0.34 -9.78 17.73
C LYS A 209 -1.30 -9.04 16.81
N PHE A 210 -0.97 -8.95 15.52
CA PHE A 210 -1.81 -8.32 14.51
C PHE A 210 -3.18 -9.00 14.43
N ASP A 211 -3.20 -10.34 14.33
CA ASP A 211 -4.44 -11.13 14.25
C ASP A 211 -5.30 -10.94 15.50
N ALA A 212 -4.69 -10.88 16.70
CA ALA A 212 -5.40 -10.61 17.94
C ALA A 212 -5.99 -9.19 18.00
N LEU A 213 -5.21 -8.18 17.56
CA LEU A 213 -5.67 -6.79 17.52
C LEU A 213 -6.83 -6.62 16.55
N VAL A 214 -6.66 -7.09 15.31
CA VAL A 214 -7.68 -7.02 14.26
C VAL A 214 -8.92 -7.83 14.64
N GLY A 215 -8.75 -8.99 15.27
CA GLY A 215 -9.87 -9.81 15.74
C GLY A 215 -10.76 -9.15 16.80
N SER A 216 -10.26 -8.10 17.47
CA SER A 216 -11.04 -7.30 18.43
C SER A 216 -11.76 -6.10 17.81
N LEU A 217 -11.43 -5.75 16.55
CA LEU A 217 -11.99 -4.59 15.86
C LEU A 217 -13.32 -4.96 15.19
N THR A 218 -14.37 -4.19 15.45
CA THR A 218 -15.64 -4.27 14.72
C THR A 218 -15.88 -2.98 13.94
N ILE A 219 -16.27 -3.12 12.67
CA ILE A 219 -16.67 -1.99 11.82
C ILE A 219 -18.11 -2.21 11.37
N SER A 220 -18.91 -1.15 11.43
CA SER A 220 -20.25 -1.11 10.85
C SER A 220 -20.45 0.23 10.14
N THR A 221 -21.44 0.29 9.25
CA THR A 221 -21.72 1.48 8.44
C THR A 221 -23.21 1.77 8.45
N MET A 222 -23.57 3.05 8.50
CA MET A 222 -24.95 3.51 8.35
C MET A 222 -25.04 4.48 7.19
N GLU A 223 -26.07 4.33 6.35
CA GLU A 223 -26.44 5.31 5.34
C GLU A 223 -27.72 6.02 5.77
N PHE A 224 -27.61 7.30 6.13
CA PHE A 224 -28.78 8.12 6.40
C PHE A 224 -29.40 8.64 5.10
N LYS A 225 -30.56 8.11 4.69
CA LYS A 225 -31.18 8.40 3.39
C LYS A 225 -32.31 9.43 3.42
N ARG A 226 -32.70 9.93 4.59
CA ARG A 226 -33.86 10.84 4.76
C ARG A 226 -33.53 12.30 4.41
N GLY A 227 -32.26 12.66 4.23
CA GLY A 227 -31.82 14.00 3.90
C GLY A 227 -30.33 14.19 4.14
N GLY A 228 -29.86 15.43 4.06
CA GLY A 228 -28.46 15.78 4.28
C GLY A 228 -28.23 17.28 4.14
N LYS A 229 -27.11 17.66 3.54
CA LYS A 229 -26.67 19.06 3.39
C LYS A 229 -27.74 19.99 2.81
N GLU A 230 -28.43 19.56 1.76
CA GLU A 230 -29.44 20.39 1.08
C GLU A 230 -30.63 20.70 2.01
N PHE A 231 -31.24 19.68 2.60
CA PHE A 231 -32.34 19.84 3.55
C PHE A 231 -31.93 20.70 4.76
N LEU A 232 -30.81 20.41 5.41
CA LEU A 232 -30.37 21.13 6.61
C LEU A 232 -30.11 22.61 6.33
N LYS A 233 -29.57 22.95 5.15
CA LYS A 233 -29.41 24.33 4.72
C LYS A 233 -30.74 25.07 4.56
N THR A 234 -31.82 24.41 4.12
CA THR A 234 -33.16 25.04 4.06
C THR A 234 -33.69 25.40 5.45
N GLN A 235 -33.27 24.65 6.48
CA GLN A 235 -33.62 24.89 7.88
C GLN A 235 -32.66 25.87 8.57
N LYS A 236 -31.70 26.46 7.83
CA LYS A 236 -30.64 27.35 8.35
C LYS A 236 -29.76 26.68 9.42
N LEU A 237 -29.60 25.36 9.34
CA LEU A 237 -28.74 24.58 10.24
C LEU A 237 -27.42 24.23 9.56
N SER A 238 -26.33 24.23 10.32
CA SER A 238 -25.03 23.73 9.86
C SER A 238 -25.09 22.20 9.73
N PRO A 239 -24.87 21.62 8.54
CA PRO A 239 -24.90 20.16 8.37
C PRO A 239 -23.85 19.43 9.22
N ASP A 240 -22.69 20.06 9.41
CA ASP A 240 -21.60 19.51 10.21
C ASP A 240 -21.98 19.46 11.69
N ALA A 241 -22.54 20.56 12.22
CA ALA A 241 -22.98 20.63 13.62
C ALA A 241 -24.13 19.67 13.96
N ILE A 242 -24.93 19.24 12.99
CA ILE A 242 -25.99 18.24 13.17
C ILE A 242 -25.44 16.81 13.10
N SER A 243 -24.28 16.62 12.46
CA SER A 243 -23.66 15.30 12.31
C SER A 243 -22.75 14.92 13.49
N GLN A 244 -22.20 15.91 14.20
CA GLN A 244 -21.45 15.76 15.45
C GLN A 244 -22.38 15.43 16.62
#